data_AF-A0A3G8CFG9-F1
#
_entry.id   AF-A0A3G8CFG9-F1
#
_cell.length_a   1.000
_cell.length_b   1.000
_cell.length_c   1.000
_cell.angle_alpha   90.00
_cell.angle_beta   90.00
_cell.angle_gamma   90.00
#
_symmetry.space_group_name_H-M   'P 1'
#
loop_
_entity.id
_entity.type
_entity.pdbx_description
1 polymer ?
#
loop_
_entity_poly.entity_id
_entity_poly.type
_entity_poly.pdbx_seq_one_letter_code
_entity_poly.pdbx_strand_id
1 'polypeptide(L)'
;MEKVDDLTREKLRDWQMRRLEIKDRIQSYPEQTLELSKVLDLMDDEHAEILSRAEIIRTAKSAPDVAIAGEEIQPPLQTAYTVELKVSACSAQDLRRLLDVAFYELQQQLEAKKTLVANDRRRYGGGMSGTLGDYNFELSIGGE
;
A
#
# COMPACT_ATOMS: atom_id res chain seq x y z
N MET A 1 14.26 -16.27 -0.16
CA MET A 1 12.80 -16.08 0.07
C MET A 1 12.44 -15.84 1.54
N GLU A 2 13.43 -15.75 2.44
CA GLU A 2 13.30 -15.56 3.91
C GLU A 2 13.45 -14.09 4.33
N LYS A 3 14.24 -13.31 3.59
CA LYS A 3 14.58 -11.89 3.87
C LYS A 3 13.37 -10.95 4.07
N VAL A 4 12.23 -11.22 3.44
CA VAL A 4 11.02 -10.37 3.56
C VAL A 4 10.27 -10.66 4.87
N ASP A 5 10.25 -11.92 5.30
CA ASP A 5 9.77 -12.31 6.62
C ASP A 5 10.73 -11.82 7.72
N ASP A 6 12.05 -11.84 7.46
CA ASP A 6 13.05 -11.28 8.38
C ASP A 6 12.86 -9.78 8.61
N LEU A 7 12.61 -9.00 7.54
CA LEU A 7 12.35 -7.56 7.65
C LEU A 7 11.07 -7.26 8.46
N THR A 8 10.05 -8.11 8.29
CA THR A 8 8.79 -7.99 9.06
C THR A 8 9.02 -8.32 10.54
N ARG A 9 9.82 -9.36 10.82
CA ARG A 9 10.19 -9.76 12.19
C ARG A 9 11.09 -8.73 12.87
N GLU A 10 11.99 -8.10 12.13
CA GLU A 10 12.84 -7.01 12.60
C GLU A 10 11.97 -5.80 12.99
N LYS A 11 11.05 -5.36 12.12
CA LYS A 11 10.11 -4.27 12.43
C LYS A 11 9.23 -4.58 13.65
N LEU A 12 8.79 -5.83 13.81
CA LEU A 12 8.02 -6.25 14.98
C LEU A 12 8.85 -6.16 16.27
N ARG A 13 10.13 -6.56 16.23
CA ARG A 13 11.03 -6.45 17.39
C ARG A 13 11.33 -5.01 17.75
N ASP A 14 11.59 -4.17 16.76
CA ASP A 14 11.82 -2.73 16.97
C ASP A 14 10.59 -2.06 17.59
N TRP A 15 9.41 -2.41 17.11
CA TRP A 15 8.14 -1.94 17.68
C TRP A 15 7.97 -2.39 19.14
N GLN A 16 8.26 -3.67 19.44
CA GLN A 16 8.21 -4.20 20.80
C GLN A 16 9.18 -3.48 21.74
N MET A 17 10.39 -3.15 21.27
CA MET A 17 11.40 -2.42 22.04
C MET A 17 10.95 -0.99 22.34
N ARG A 18 10.48 -0.25 21.34
CA ARG A 18 9.96 1.11 21.52
C ARG A 18 8.77 1.16 22.48
N ARG A 19 7.90 0.16 22.43
CA ARG A 19 6.74 0.06 23.34
C ARG A 19 7.18 -0.14 24.79
N LEU A 20 8.24 -0.90 25.00
CA LEU A 20 8.86 -1.09 26.32
C LEU A 20 9.49 0.20 26.84
N GLU A 21 10.23 0.92 25.99
CA GLU A 21 10.82 2.22 26.33
C GLU A 21 9.78 3.27 26.69
N ILE A 22 8.65 3.31 25.98
CA ILE A 22 7.55 4.24 26.28
C ILE A 22 6.86 3.86 27.60
N LYS A 23 6.65 2.56 27.87
CA LYS A 23 6.12 2.11 29.16
C LYS A 23 7.06 2.45 30.33
N ASP A 24 8.37 2.31 30.13
CA ASP A 24 9.39 2.68 31.11
C ASP A 24 9.40 4.21 31.37
N ARG A 25 9.24 5.01 30.31
CA ARG A 25 9.06 6.47 30.43
C ARG A 25 7.77 6.85 31.16
N ILE A 26 6.66 6.15 30.96
CA ILE A 26 5.42 6.38 31.72
C ILE A 26 5.64 6.12 33.20
N GLN A 27 6.38 5.06 33.55
CA GLN A 27 6.73 4.77 34.93
C GLN A 27 7.67 5.82 35.53
N SER A 28 8.61 6.33 34.73
CA SER A 28 9.60 7.32 35.18
C SER A 28 9.06 8.75 35.23
N TYR A 29 8.06 9.09 34.40
CA TYR A 29 7.50 10.42 34.24
C TYR A 29 5.95 10.37 34.21
N PRO A 30 5.30 10.16 35.36
CA PRO A 30 3.86 10.04 35.45
C PRO A 30 3.11 11.30 34.98
N GLU A 31 3.75 12.48 35.04
CA GLU A 31 3.22 13.74 34.51
C GLU A 31 3.04 13.75 32.98
N GLN A 32 3.77 12.91 32.25
CA GLN A 32 3.65 12.76 30.79
C GLN A 32 2.82 11.53 30.38
N THR A 33 2.21 10.83 31.34
CA THR A 33 1.42 9.60 31.10
C THR A 33 0.38 9.77 29.99
N LEU A 34 -0.31 10.91 29.95
CA LEU A 34 -1.40 11.14 29.00
C LEU A 34 -0.88 11.33 27.56
N GLU A 35 0.27 11.98 27.41
CA GLU A 35 0.94 12.13 26.11
C GLU A 35 1.56 10.82 25.66
N LEU A 36 2.25 10.11 26.55
CA LEU A 36 2.86 8.81 26.27
C LEU A 36 1.82 7.71 25.99
N SER A 37 0.62 7.79 26.61
CA SER A 37 -0.51 6.91 26.28
C SER A 37 -1.01 7.10 24.86
N LYS A 38 -1.08 8.35 24.36
CA LYS A 38 -1.45 8.62 22.96
C LYS A 38 -0.41 8.07 21.98
N VAL A 39 0.86 8.09 22.36
CA VAL A 39 1.93 7.48 21.57
C VAL A 39 1.79 5.96 21.55
N LEU A 40 1.37 5.32 22.67
CA LEU A 40 1.06 3.89 22.69
C LEU A 40 -0.14 3.54 21.80
N ASP A 41 -1.20 4.34 21.80
CA ASP A 41 -2.37 4.11 20.95
C ASP A 41 -1.99 4.19 19.46
N LEU A 42 -1.21 5.21 19.07
CA LEU A 42 -0.68 5.32 17.70
C LEU A 42 0.24 4.15 17.33
N MET A 43 1.03 3.66 18.29
CA MET A 43 1.86 2.48 18.08
C MET A 43 1.03 1.22 17.88
N ASP A 44 -0.11 1.06 18.55
CA ASP A 44 -0.99 -0.09 18.34
C ASP A 44 -1.58 -0.09 16.91
N ASP A 45 -1.83 1.09 16.33
CA ASP A 45 -2.20 1.23 14.90
C ASP A 45 -1.04 0.84 13.96
N GLU A 46 0.19 1.27 14.24
CA GLU A 46 1.38 0.87 13.47
C GLU A 46 1.61 -0.66 13.52
N HIS A 47 1.32 -1.30 14.66
CA HIS A 47 1.40 -2.76 14.79
C HIS A 47 0.34 -3.48 13.96
N ALA A 48 -0.89 -2.95 13.93
CA ALA A 48 -1.94 -3.48 13.07
C ALA A 48 -1.54 -3.38 11.59
N GLU A 49 -0.89 -2.30 11.17
CA GLU A 49 -0.38 -2.13 9.80
C GLU A 49 0.74 -3.12 9.48
N ILE A 50 1.71 -3.33 10.39
CA ILE A 50 2.81 -4.29 10.21
C ILE A 50 2.26 -5.71 10.03
N LEU A 51 1.26 -6.12 10.84
CA LEU A 51 0.64 -7.43 10.74
C LEU A 51 -0.21 -7.58 9.48
N SER A 52 -1.02 -6.57 9.13
CA SER A 52 -1.84 -6.57 7.92
C SER A 52 -0.96 -6.70 6.67
N ARG A 53 0.14 -5.96 6.61
CA ARG A 53 1.11 -6.05 5.51
C ARG A 53 1.78 -7.42 5.44
N ALA A 54 2.11 -8.02 6.59
CA ALA A 54 2.67 -9.36 6.65
C ALA A 54 1.67 -10.43 6.16
N GLU A 55 0.40 -10.29 6.53
CA GLU A 55 -0.68 -11.18 6.13
C GLU A 55 -0.96 -11.09 4.63
N ILE A 56 -1.02 -9.88 4.06
CA ILE A 56 -1.15 -9.68 2.61
C ILE A 56 0.01 -10.34 1.86
N ILE A 57 1.26 -10.19 2.34
CA ILE A 57 2.44 -10.81 1.71
C ILE A 57 2.39 -12.35 1.82
N ARG A 58 1.93 -12.90 2.95
CA ARG A 58 1.77 -14.37 3.12
C ARG A 58 0.65 -14.93 2.24
N THR A 59 -0.50 -14.26 2.18
CA THR A 59 -1.65 -14.69 1.37
C THR A 59 -1.33 -14.60 -0.13
N ALA A 60 -0.62 -13.55 -0.56
CA ALA A 60 -0.11 -13.45 -1.94
C ALA A 60 0.95 -14.51 -2.28
N LYS A 61 1.66 -15.04 -1.27
CA LYS A 61 2.70 -16.07 -1.43
C LYS A 61 2.16 -17.50 -1.32
N SER A 62 1.01 -17.70 -0.67
CA SER A 62 0.34 -19.00 -0.45
C SER A 62 -0.75 -19.31 -1.47
N ALA A 63 -0.81 -18.62 -2.62
CA ALA A 63 -1.66 -19.06 -3.73
C ALA A 63 -0.89 -20.06 -4.62
N PRO A 64 -1.02 -21.39 -4.44
CA PRO A 64 -0.78 -22.30 -5.53
C PRO A 64 -1.98 -22.26 -6.47
N ASP A 65 -1.68 -22.27 -7.75
CA ASP A 65 -2.56 -22.61 -8.85
C ASP A 65 -3.27 -23.96 -8.59
N VAL A 66 -4.49 -23.96 -8.02
CA VAL A 66 -5.50 -25.01 -8.27
C VAL A 66 -6.90 -24.43 -8.09
N ALA A 67 -7.70 -24.53 -9.14
CA ALA A 67 -9.11 -24.22 -9.16
C ALA A 67 -9.98 -25.24 -8.37
N ILE A 68 -11.17 -24.76 -8.01
CA ILE A 68 -12.46 -25.46 -7.82
C ILE A 68 -13.00 -25.56 -6.37
N ALA A 69 -14.15 -24.87 -6.22
CA ALA A 69 -15.35 -25.14 -5.43
C ALA A 69 -15.38 -24.87 -3.91
N GLY A 70 -16.16 -23.83 -3.59
CA GLY A 70 -17.20 -23.89 -2.56
C GLY A 70 -16.77 -23.42 -1.18
N GLU A 71 -16.96 -22.15 -0.88
CA GLU A 71 -17.92 -21.64 0.12
C GLU A 71 -17.75 -20.12 0.20
N GLU A 72 -18.76 -19.38 -0.30
CA GLU A 72 -18.79 -17.92 -0.31
C GLU A 72 -18.93 -17.39 1.12
N ILE A 73 -17.81 -17.23 1.83
CA ILE A 73 -17.68 -16.14 2.79
C ILE A 73 -17.25 -14.95 1.96
N GLN A 74 -18.23 -14.15 1.51
CA GLN A 74 -17.97 -12.91 0.79
C GLN A 74 -16.97 -12.07 1.61
N PRO A 75 -15.74 -11.87 1.13
CA PRO A 75 -14.84 -10.89 1.73
C PRO A 75 -15.53 -9.51 1.63
N PRO A 76 -15.19 -8.53 2.49
CA PRO A 76 -15.56 -7.15 2.17
C PRO A 76 -15.09 -6.91 0.74
N LEU A 77 -15.96 -6.41 -0.13
CA LEU A 77 -15.70 -6.09 -1.54
C LEU A 77 -14.50 -5.11 -1.59
N GLN A 78 -13.30 -5.65 -1.46
CA GLN A 78 -12.05 -4.93 -1.51
C GLN A 78 -11.90 -4.61 -2.97
N THR A 79 -12.27 -3.40 -3.32
CA THR A 79 -12.00 -2.85 -4.64
C THR A 79 -10.48 -2.83 -4.75
N ALA A 80 -9.92 -3.83 -5.43
CA ALA A 80 -8.48 -3.98 -5.56
C ALA A 80 -8.02 -3.04 -6.68
N TYR A 81 -7.33 -1.97 -6.29
CA TYR A 81 -6.73 -1.05 -7.25
C TYR A 81 -5.34 -1.58 -7.63
N THR A 82 -5.18 -2.02 -8.87
CA THR A 82 -3.90 -2.46 -9.43
C THR A 82 -3.45 -1.46 -10.49
N VAL A 83 -2.23 -0.93 -10.33
CA VAL A 83 -1.63 0.00 -11.30
C VAL A 83 -0.36 -0.61 -11.85
N GLU A 84 -0.31 -0.76 -13.17
CA GLU A 84 0.93 -1.05 -13.89
C GLU A 84 1.39 0.22 -14.59
N LEU A 85 2.61 0.68 -14.29
CA LEU A 85 3.23 1.85 -14.91
C LEU A 85 4.53 1.45 -15.59
N LYS A 86 4.59 1.62 -16.90
CA LYS A 86 5.77 1.39 -17.72
C LYS A 86 6.29 2.73 -18.22
N VAL A 87 7.53 3.06 -17.85
CA VAL A 87 8.19 4.31 -18.25
C VAL A 87 9.53 4.00 -18.91
N SER A 88 9.80 4.64 -20.04
CA SER A 88 11.06 4.61 -20.77
C SER A 88 11.53 6.03 -21.00
N ALA A 89 12.76 6.36 -20.60
CA ALA A 89 13.31 7.70 -20.73
C ALA A 89 14.78 7.65 -21.14
N CYS A 90 15.24 8.71 -21.81
CA CYS A 90 16.62 8.82 -22.28
C CYS A 90 17.60 9.33 -21.19
N SER A 91 17.09 9.85 -20.08
CA SER A 91 17.86 10.40 -18.96
C SER A 91 17.14 10.18 -17.63
N ALA A 92 17.89 10.08 -16.53
CA ALA A 92 17.33 9.97 -15.17
C ALA A 92 16.46 11.18 -14.80
N GLN A 93 16.81 12.37 -15.32
CA GLN A 93 16.02 13.59 -15.08
C GLN A 93 14.68 13.53 -15.81
N ASP A 94 14.67 13.01 -17.04
CA ASP A 94 13.47 12.86 -17.84
C ASP A 94 12.57 11.74 -17.31
N LEU A 95 13.17 10.64 -16.82
CA LEU A 95 12.45 9.58 -16.11
C LEU A 95 11.67 10.14 -14.91
N ARG A 96 12.33 10.98 -14.10
CA ARG A 96 11.69 11.58 -12.92
C ARG A 96 10.51 12.48 -13.30
N ARG A 97 10.69 13.32 -14.32
CA ARG A 97 9.61 14.16 -14.85
C ARG A 97 8.44 13.33 -15.38
N LEU A 98 8.71 12.26 -16.12
CA LEU A 98 7.66 11.38 -16.66
C LEU A 98 6.92 10.66 -15.53
N LEU A 99 7.59 10.27 -14.45
CA LEU A 99 6.94 9.70 -13.26
C LEU A 99 6.05 10.73 -12.55
N ASP A 100 6.53 11.96 -12.36
CA ASP A 100 5.75 13.03 -11.74
C ASP A 100 4.48 13.33 -12.56
N VAL A 101 4.60 13.38 -13.89
CA VAL A 101 3.47 13.60 -14.81
C VAL A 101 2.50 12.40 -14.78
N ALA A 102 3.01 11.18 -14.88
CA ALA A 102 2.18 9.97 -14.84
C ALA A 102 1.41 9.85 -13.52
N PHE A 103 2.05 10.19 -12.39
CA PHE A 103 1.40 10.18 -11.09
C PHE A 103 0.31 11.26 -10.98
N TYR A 104 0.59 12.47 -11.47
CA TYR A 104 -0.39 13.55 -11.50
C TYR A 104 -1.63 13.22 -12.34
N GLU A 105 -1.44 12.59 -13.51
CA GLU A 105 -2.56 12.12 -14.34
C GLU A 105 -3.35 11.00 -13.67
N LEU A 106 -2.66 10.04 -13.05
CA LEU A 106 -3.31 8.95 -12.31
C LEU A 106 -4.14 9.48 -11.13
N GLN A 107 -3.61 10.44 -10.38
CA GLN A 107 -4.35 11.13 -9.32
C GLN A 107 -5.59 11.86 -9.87
N GLN A 108 -5.47 12.58 -10.99
CA GLN A 108 -6.63 13.21 -11.62
C GLN A 108 -7.69 12.20 -12.04
N GLN A 109 -7.30 11.03 -12.55
CA GLN A 109 -8.26 9.97 -12.90
C GLN A 109 -8.95 9.37 -11.66
N LEU A 110 -8.23 9.18 -10.56
CA LEU A 110 -8.79 8.71 -9.29
C LEU A 110 -9.81 9.71 -8.70
N GLU A 111 -9.47 11.00 -8.68
CA GLU A 111 -10.36 12.05 -8.18
C GLU A 111 -11.58 12.26 -9.09
N ALA A 112 -11.40 12.24 -10.42
CA ALA A 112 -12.50 12.31 -11.39
C ALA A 112 -13.47 11.12 -11.32
N LYS A 113 -13.01 9.97 -10.80
CA LYS A 113 -13.84 8.78 -10.58
C LYS A 113 -14.66 8.83 -9.30
N LYS A 114 -14.15 9.48 -8.25
CA LYS A 114 -14.90 9.69 -6.99
C LYS A 114 -16.23 10.43 -7.24
N THR A 115 -16.30 11.20 -8.31
CA THR A 115 -17.48 11.96 -8.77
C THR A 115 -18.34 11.23 -9.82
N LEU A 116 -17.88 10.12 -10.41
CA LEU A 116 -18.57 9.40 -11.49
C LEU A 116 -18.78 7.91 -11.13
N VAL A 117 -19.61 7.67 -10.11
CA VAL A 117 -20.13 6.34 -9.78
C VAL A 117 -21.18 5.95 -10.82
N ALA A 118 -20.78 5.50 -12.03
CA ALA A 118 -21.59 4.69 -12.96
C ALA A 118 -20.95 4.59 -14.35
N ASN A 119 -19.75 4.06 -14.50
CA ASN A 119 -19.37 3.55 -15.82
C ASN A 119 -18.48 2.32 -15.73
N ASP A 120 -18.96 1.27 -16.41
CA ASP A 120 -18.54 -0.13 -16.46
C ASP A 120 -17.16 -0.36 -17.11
N ARG A 121 -16.25 0.62 -17.03
CA ARG A 121 -14.86 0.44 -17.45
C ARG A 121 -14.06 0.02 -16.23
N ARG A 122 -13.69 -1.25 -16.14
CA ARG A 122 -12.80 -1.78 -15.08
C ARG A 122 -11.31 -1.54 -15.36
N ARG A 123 -10.98 -0.96 -16.52
CA ARG A 123 -9.59 -0.65 -16.93
C ARG A 123 -9.51 0.76 -17.48
N TYR A 124 -8.54 1.52 -16.95
CA TYR A 124 -8.25 2.90 -17.34
C TYR A 124 -6.81 2.95 -17.78
N GLY A 125 -6.63 3.10 -19.09
CA GLY A 125 -5.33 3.34 -19.69
C GLY A 125 -5.11 4.84 -19.88
N GLY A 126 -3.88 5.27 -19.62
CA GLY A 126 -3.39 6.58 -20.00
C GLY A 126 -1.92 6.47 -20.35
N GLY A 127 -1.46 7.27 -21.31
CA GLY A 127 -0.07 7.23 -21.70
C GLY A 127 0.27 8.41 -22.58
N MET A 128 1.53 8.81 -22.48
CA MET A 128 2.10 9.86 -23.31
C MET A 128 3.40 9.35 -23.92
N SER A 129 3.48 9.50 -25.24
CA SER A 129 4.69 9.30 -26.01
C SER A 129 5.19 10.65 -26.48
N GLY A 130 6.43 11.00 -26.15
CA GLY A 130 7.00 12.30 -26.49
C GLY A 130 8.51 12.30 -26.58
N THR A 131 9.09 13.47 -26.79
CA THR A 131 10.54 13.67 -26.94
C THR A 131 11.33 13.38 -25.67
N LEU A 132 10.68 13.43 -24.51
CA LEU A 132 11.26 13.10 -23.19
C LEU A 132 11.30 11.59 -22.92
N GLY A 133 10.54 10.81 -23.69
CA GLY A 133 10.34 9.38 -23.49
C GLY A 133 8.86 8.99 -23.56
N ASP A 134 8.60 7.74 -23.20
CA ASP A 134 7.30 7.11 -23.29
C ASP A 134 6.88 6.65 -21.90
N TYR A 135 5.66 6.98 -21.48
CA TYR A 135 5.02 6.32 -20.36
C TYR A 135 3.64 5.80 -20.74
N ASN A 136 3.31 4.63 -20.20
CA ASN A 136 1.99 4.05 -20.29
C ASN A 136 1.63 3.50 -18.91
N PHE A 137 0.45 3.85 -18.44
CA PHE A 137 -0.13 3.29 -17.24
C PHE A 137 -1.46 2.62 -17.52
N GLU A 138 -1.68 1.48 -16.88
CA GLU A 138 -2.97 0.81 -16.84
C GLU A 138 -3.40 0.67 -15.38
N LEU A 139 -4.51 1.33 -15.04
CA LEU A 139 -5.19 1.19 -13.77
C LEU A 139 -6.35 0.20 -13.96
N SER A 140 -6.18 -0.99 -13.40
CA SER A 140 -7.22 -2.00 -13.30
C SER A 140 -7.88 -1.91 -11.92
N ILE A 141 -9.21 -1.80 -11.92
CA ILE A 141 -10.01 -1.77 -10.71
C ILE A 141 -10.78 -3.08 -10.67
N GLY A 142 -10.29 -4.01 -9.84
CA GLY A 142 -10.94 -5.27 -9.55
C GLY A 142 -12.09 -5.04 -8.58
N GLY A 143 -13.32 -5.12 -9.09
CA GLY A 143 -14.52 -5.33 -8.30
C GLY A 143 -15.27 -6.48 -8.96
N GLU A 144 -15.49 -7.56 -8.21
CA GLU A 144 -16.38 -8.65 -8.59
C GLU A 144 -17.82 -8.27 -8.25
#